data_AF-A0A7J9Q7M1-F1
#
_entry.id   AF-A0A7J9Q7M1-F1
#
_cell.length_a   1.000
_cell.length_b   1.000
_cell.length_c   1.000
_cell.angle_alpha   90.00
_cell.angle_beta   90.00
_cell.angle_gamma   90.00
#
_symmetry.space_group_name_H-M   'P 1'
#
loop_
_entity.id
_entity.type
_entity.pdbx_description
1 polymer ?
#
loop_
_entity_poly.entity_id
_entity_poly.type
_entity_poly.pdbx_seq_one_letter_code
_entity_poly.pdbx_strand_id
1 'polypeptide(L)' 'MNFNSLISKFKSFVIECKRVFRVTKKPSNLEFKTIVKASGLGIIVIGLIGFIIHMIKQLFF' A
#
# COMPACT_ATOMS: atom_id res chain seq x y z
N MET A 1 -25.87 25.72 6.36
CA MET A 1 -24.91 24.86 7.09
C MET A 1 -23.72 25.74 7.49
N ASN A 2 -23.45 25.91 8.79
CA ASN A 2 -22.40 26.83 9.25
C ASN A 2 -21.01 26.28 8.94
N PHE A 3 -20.24 26.99 8.12
CA PHE A 3 -18.87 26.61 7.71
C PHE A 3 -17.93 26.40 8.91
N ASN A 4 -18.16 27.15 9.99
CA ASN A 4 -17.41 27.02 11.25
C ASN A 4 -17.60 25.67 11.95
N SER A 5 -18.75 25.00 11.79
CA SER A 5 -18.97 23.67 12.37
C SER A 5 -18.35 22.55 11.55
N LEU A 6 -18.15 22.77 10.24
CA LEU A 6 -17.40 21.85 9.39
C LEU A 6 -15.90 21.94 9.69
N ILE A 7 -15.34 23.14 9.85
CA ILE A 7 -13.94 23.34 10.25
C ILE A 7 -13.64 22.67 11.60
N SER A 8 -14.53 22.81 12.58
CA SER A 8 -14.33 22.23 13.91
C SER A 8 -14.40 20.70 13.87
N LYS A 9 -15.35 20.13 13.11
CA LYS A 9 -15.44 18.67 12.88
C LYS A 9 -14.20 18.12 12.17
N PHE A 10 -13.70 18.81 11.15
CA PHE A 10 -12.50 18.39 10.43
C PHE A 10 -11.25 18.41 11.32
N LYS A 11 -11.11 19.45 12.17
CA LYS A 11 -10.01 19.56 13.13
C LYS A 11 -10.03 18.40 14.14
N SER A 12 -11.20 18.05 14.67
CA SER A 12 -11.35 16.90 15.56
C SER A 12 -11.02 15.59 14.85
N PHE A 13 -11.45 15.41 13.60
CA PHE A 13 -11.15 14.20 12.82
C PHE A 13 -9.64 14.00 12.61
N VAL A 14 -8.91 15.06 12.24
CA VAL A 14 -7.45 15.00 12.07
C VAL A 14 -6.74 14.64 13.38
N ILE A 15 -7.24 15.13 14.52
CA ILE A 15 -6.68 14.79 15.85
C ILE A 15 -6.89 13.31 16.18
N GLU A 16 -8.07 12.76 15.90
CA GLU A 16 -8.34 11.33 16.10
C GLU A 16 -7.49 10.46 15.17
N CYS A 17 -7.36 10.83 13.88
CA CYS A 17 -6.45 10.14 12.95
C CYS A 17 -5.00 10.13 13.46
N LYS A 18 -4.53 11.25 14.04
CA LYS A 18 -3.17 11.34 14.63
C LYS A 18 -3.00 10.41 15.83
N ARG A 19 -4.04 10.23 16.65
CA ARG A 19 -4.02 9.26 17.76
C ARG A 19 -3.89 7.83 17.24
N VAL A 20 -4.69 7.45 16.24
CA VAL A 20 -4.62 6.12 15.61
C VAL A 20 -3.23 5.85 15.05
N PHE A 21 -2.65 6.82 14.33
CA PHE A 21 -1.31 6.69 13.76
C PHE A 21 -0.20 6.53 14.82
N ARG A 22 -0.44 7.00 16.05
CA ARG A 22 0.49 6.82 17.17
C ARG A 22 0.36 5.46 17.84
N VAL A 23 -0.81 4.81 17.74
CA VAL A 23 -1.06 3.46 18.28
C VAL A 23 -0.52 2.37 17.35
N THR A 24 -0.43 2.63 16.04
CA THR A 24 0.12 1.66 15.08
C THR A 24 1.60 1.39 15.34
N LYS A 25 1.97 0.11 15.42
CA LYS A 25 3.36 -0.33 15.62
C LYS A 25 4.16 -0.13 14.33
N LYS A 26 5.25 0.65 14.40
CA LYS A 26 6.19 0.77 13.28
C LYS A 26 6.87 -0.59 13.05
N PRO A 27 6.89 -1.12 11.82
CA PRO A 27 7.45 -2.43 11.54
C PRO A 27 8.93 -2.49 11.90
N SER A 28 9.36 -3.63 12.43
CA SER A 28 10.79 -3.87 12.67
C SER A 28 11.52 -4.18 11.36
N ASN A 29 12.84 -3.97 11.33
CA ASN A 29 13.67 -4.26 10.14
C ASN A 29 13.59 -5.73 9.70
N LEU A 30 13.32 -6.66 10.61
CA LEU A 30 13.17 -8.08 10.29
C LEU A 30 11.83 -8.37 9.62
N GLU A 31 10.72 -7.92 10.22
CA GLU A 31 9.36 -8.07 9.65
C GLU A 31 9.29 -7.42 8.26
N PHE A 32 9.85 -6.21 8.11
CA PHE A 32 9.88 -5.51 6.84
C PHE A 32 10.62 -6.33 5.76
N LYS A 33 11.81 -6.84 6.06
CA LYS A 33 12.59 -7.65 5.11
C LYS A 33 11.85 -8.94 4.73
N THR A 34 11.18 -9.59 5.67
CA THR A 34 10.42 -10.81 5.39
C THR A 34 9.25 -10.53 4.44
N ILE A 35 8.47 -9.47 4.71
CA ILE A 35 7.35 -9.07 3.86
C ILE A 35 7.84 -8.68 2.46
N VAL A 36 8.88 -7.85 2.37
CA VAL A 36 9.43 -7.40 1.09
C VAL A 36 9.96 -8.57 0.26
N LYS A 37 10.62 -9.55 0.88
CA LYS A 37 11.09 -10.75 0.17
C LYS A 37 9.92 -11.60 -0.35
N ALA A 38 8.90 -11.83 0.45
CA ALA A 38 7.73 -12.59 0.05
C ALA A 38 6.93 -11.90 -1.06
N SER A 39 6.66 -10.59 -0.92
CA SER A 39 5.99 -9.80 -1.95
C SER A 39 6.82 -9.69 -3.22
N GLY A 40 8.14 -9.50 -3.11
CA GLY A 40 9.05 -9.44 -4.25
C GLY A 40 9.05 -10.73 -5.07
N LEU A 41 9.05 -11.89 -4.41
CA LEU A 41 8.90 -13.20 -5.07
C LEU A 41 7.57 -13.29 -5.85
N GLY A 42 6.46 -12.86 -5.26
CA GLY A 42 5.16 -12.84 -5.94
C GLY A 42 5.14 -11.95 -7.18
N ILE A 43 5.73 -10.76 -7.11
CA ILE A 43 5.82 -9.82 -8.25
C ILE A 43 6.64 -10.43 -9.39
N ILE A 44 7.75 -11.09 -9.09
CA ILE A 44 8.59 -11.75 -10.09
C ILE A 44 7.82 -12.86 -10.81
N VAL A 45 7.12 -13.71 -10.05
CA VAL A 45 6.34 -14.83 -10.62
C VAL A 45 5.24 -14.31 -11.55
N ILE A 46 4.45 -13.35 -11.09
CA ILE A 46 3.35 -12.76 -11.89
C ILE A 46 3.91 -12.01 -13.10
N GLY A 47 5.00 -11.26 -12.92
CA GLY A 47 5.66 -10.52 -14.00
C GLY A 47 6.21 -11.45 -15.08
N LEU A 48 6.82 -12.58 -14.70
CA LEU A 48 7.30 -13.59 -15.65
C LEU A 48 6.16 -14.23 -16.43
N ILE A 49 5.06 -14.57 -15.77
CA ILE A 49 3.87 -15.13 -16.45
C ILE A 49 3.33 -14.13 -17.48
N GLY A 50 3.17 -12.85 -17.09
CA GLY A 50 2.74 -11.81 -18.03
C GLY A 50 3.73 -11.58 -19.17
N PHE A 51 5.03 -11.63 -18.87
CA PHE A 51 6.09 -11.51 -19.87
C PHE A 51 6.07 -12.66 -20.89
N ILE A 52 5.89 -13.90 -20.45
CA ILE A 52 5.79 -15.07 -21.33
C ILE A 52 4.59 -14.94 -22.26
N ILE A 53 3.42 -14.54 -21.74
CA ILE A 53 2.22 -14.33 -22.57
C ILE A 53 2.47 -13.22 -23.61
N HIS A 54 3.11 -12.12 -23.22
CA HIS A 54 3.44 -11.04 -24.13
C HIS A 54 4.46 -11.47 -25.21
N MET A 55 5.49 -12.22 -24.82
CA MET A 55 6.49 -12.75 -25.75
C MET A 55 5.89 -13.70 -26.77
N ILE A 56 5.02 -14.62 -26.34
CA ILE A 56 4.31 -15.53 -27.24
C ILE A 56 3.44 -14.71 -28.21
N LYS A 57 2.71 -13.71 -27.72
CA LYS A 57 1.91 -12.84 -28.57
C LYS A 57 2.78 -12.15 -29.63
N GLN A 58 3.91 -11.57 -29.24
CA GLN A 58 4.79 -10.83 -30.14
C GLN A 58 5.52 -11.71 -31.18
N LEU A 59 5.68 -13.00 -30.89
CA LEU A 59 6.36 -13.94 -31.79
C LEU A 59 5.40 -14.61 -32.77
N PHE A 60 4.13 -14.79 -32.39
CA PHE A 60 3.09 -15.38 -33.24
C PHE A 60 2.20 -14.36 -33.96
N PHE A 61 2.18 -13.09 -33.55
CA PHE A 61 1.43 -12.00 -34.17
C PHE A 61 2.34 -10.79 -34.42
#